data_AF-D3RMJ9-F1
#
_entry.id   AF-D3RMJ9-F1
#
_cell.length_a   1.000
_cell.length_b   1.000
_cell.length_c   1.000
_cell.angle_alpha   90.00
_cell.angle_beta   90.00
_cell.angle_gamma   90.00
#
_symmetry.space_group_name_H-M   'P 1'
#
loop_
_entity.id
_entity.type
_entity.pdbx_description
1 polymer ?
#
loop_
_entity_poly.entity_id
_entity_poly.type
_entity_poly.pdbx_seq_one_letter_code
_entity_poly.pdbx_strand_id
1 'polypeptide(L)'
;MPNDLDSAERLAIPDFMEDRQSDALERREARIRLAKLEADIAYFQARLELIGEPNSSHRAAQRKLFHLLHKATAKQILDTRRRHTELR
;
A
#
# COMPACT_ATOMS: atom_id res chain seq x y z
N MET A 1 52.76 26.26 -2.82
CA MET A 1 52.40 25.12 -3.68
C MET A 1 51.10 24.54 -3.14
N PRO A 2 49.98 24.64 -3.86
CA PRO A 2 48.74 24.02 -3.43
C PRO A 2 48.88 22.50 -3.55
N ASN A 3 48.44 21.79 -2.51
CA ASN A 3 48.47 20.35 -2.44
C ASN A 3 47.25 19.81 -3.19
N ASP A 4 47.39 19.70 -4.51
CA ASP A 4 46.47 18.95 -5.37
C ASP A 4 46.77 17.45 -5.18
N LEU A 5 46.12 16.85 -4.18
CA LEU A 5 45.93 15.40 -4.07
C LEU A 5 44.46 15.19 -3.67
N ASP A 6 43.62 14.88 -4.65
CA ASP A 6 43.22 13.53 -5.01
C ASP A 6 41.93 13.10 -4.29
N SER A 7 40.77 13.48 -4.81
CA SER A 7 39.91 12.68 -5.70
C SER A 7 39.15 11.49 -5.07
N ALA A 8 39.30 11.18 -3.77
CA ALA A 8 38.78 9.89 -3.28
C ALA A 8 37.49 9.88 -2.44
N GLU A 9 37.03 10.98 -1.82
CA GLU A 9 36.06 10.82 -0.71
C GLU A 9 34.67 11.44 -0.86
N ARG A 10 34.38 12.13 -1.96
CA ARG A 10 32.98 12.31 -2.35
C ARG A 10 32.63 11.13 -3.24
N LEU A 11 32.35 9.99 -2.59
CA LEU A 11 31.47 8.96 -3.15
C LEU A 11 30.11 9.64 -3.42
N ALA A 12 30.05 10.44 -4.49
CA ALA A 12 28.83 10.84 -5.11
C ALA A 12 28.20 9.53 -5.56
N ILE A 13 27.24 9.06 -4.78
CA ILE A 13 26.39 7.95 -5.17
C ILE A 13 25.91 8.33 -6.56
N PRO A 14 26.25 7.57 -7.60
CA PRO A 14 25.88 7.97 -8.95
C PRO A 14 24.37 8.07 -9.04
N ASP A 15 23.81 9.06 -9.74
CA ASP A 15 22.35 9.30 -9.82
C ASP A 15 21.53 8.03 -10.11
N PHE A 16 22.07 7.10 -10.90
CA PHE A 16 21.44 5.80 -11.21
C PHE A 16 21.32 4.82 -10.02
N MET A 17 22.06 5.02 -8.94
CA MET A 17 21.92 4.29 -7.67
C MET A 17 20.85 4.93 -6.77
N GLU A 18 20.67 6.24 -6.82
CA GLU A 18 19.56 6.94 -6.14
C GLU A 18 18.20 6.57 -6.77
N ASP A 19 18.11 6.54 -8.10
CA ASP A 19 16.91 6.09 -8.81
C ASP A 19 16.53 4.63 -8.51
N ARG A 20 17.52 3.75 -8.30
CA ARG A 20 17.25 2.36 -7.91
C ARG A 20 16.78 2.24 -6.46
N GLN A 21 17.25 3.13 -5.58
CA GLN A 21 16.82 3.17 -4.18
C GLN A 21 15.42 3.74 -4.05
N SER A 22 15.08 4.80 -4.79
CA SER A 22 13.72 5.36 -4.83
C SER A 22 12.71 4.34 -5.37
N ASP A 23 13.02 3.68 -6.48
CA ASP A 23 12.23 2.57 -7.04
C ASP A 23 11.98 1.44 -6.03
N ALA A 24 13.03 1.00 -5.33
CA ALA A 24 12.92 -0.07 -4.35
C ALA A 24 12.05 0.33 -3.16
N LEU A 25 12.13 1.60 -2.75
CA LEU A 25 11.35 2.16 -1.66
C LEU A 25 9.87 2.29 -2.05
N GLU A 26 9.58 2.78 -3.25
CA GLU A 26 8.23 2.86 -3.80
C GLU A 26 7.56 1.48 -3.91
N ARG A 27 8.30 0.47 -4.41
CA ARG A 27 7.82 -0.92 -4.47
C ARG A 27 7.54 -1.48 -3.08
N ARG A 28 8.41 -1.22 -2.11
CA ARG A 28 8.21 -1.63 -0.70
C ARG A 28 6.95 -0.98 -0.12
N GLU A 29 6.77 0.32 -0.32
CA GLU A 29 5.57 1.02 0.14
C GLU A 29 4.30 0.50 -0.52
N ALA A 30 4.32 0.25 -1.83
CA ALA A 30 3.20 -0.31 -2.55
C ALA A 30 2.81 -1.70 -2.00
N ARG A 31 3.79 -2.55 -1.69
CA ARG A 31 3.54 -3.86 -1.04
C ARG A 31 2.92 -3.71 0.35
N ILE A 32 3.42 -2.78 1.17
CA ILE A 32 2.85 -2.52 2.50
C ILE A 32 1.42 -1.98 2.38
N ARG A 33 1.17 -1.04 1.46
CA ARG A 33 -0.17 -0.52 1.17
C ARG A 33 -1.12 -1.64 0.76
N LEU A 34 -0.70 -2.52 -0.14
CA LEU A 34 -1.50 -3.66 -0.57
C LEU A 34 -1.82 -4.60 0.60
N ALA A 35 -0.83 -4.96 1.42
CA ALA A 35 -1.03 -5.84 2.58
C ALA A 35 -2.03 -5.25 3.59
N LYS A 36 -2.00 -3.92 3.81
CA LYS A 36 -2.99 -3.24 4.66
C LYS A 36 -4.41 -3.35 4.11
N LEU A 37 -4.58 -3.10 2.81
CA LEU A 37 -5.90 -3.21 2.16
C LEU A 37 -6.42 -4.66 2.20
N GLU A 38 -5.55 -5.65 2.03
CA GLU A 38 -5.91 -7.07 2.13
C GLU A 38 -6.34 -7.45 3.56
N ALA A 39 -5.66 -6.92 4.58
CA ALA A 39 -6.05 -7.07 5.98
C ALA A 39 -7.44 -6.43 6.26
N ASP A 40 -7.70 -5.25 5.72
CA ASP A 40 -9.00 -4.57 5.85
C ASP A 40 -10.13 -5.40 5.22
N ILE A 41 -9.91 -5.99 4.04
CA ILE A 41 -10.87 -6.90 3.40
C ILE A 41 -11.20 -8.08 4.31
N ALA A 42 -10.18 -8.75 4.84
CA ALA A 42 -10.36 -9.91 5.72
C ALA A 42 -11.13 -9.51 6.99
N TYR A 43 -10.80 -8.36 7.59
CA TYR A 43 -11.51 -7.83 8.74
C TYR A 43 -12.99 -7.54 8.43
N PHE A 44 -13.28 -6.88 7.32
CA PHE A 44 -14.67 -6.57 6.94
C PHE A 44 -15.48 -7.83 6.65
N GLN A 45 -14.90 -8.84 6.01
CA GLN A 45 -15.55 -10.14 5.79
C GLN A 45 -15.89 -10.82 7.11
N ALA A 46 -14.92 -10.94 8.03
CA ALA A 46 -15.14 -11.51 9.35
C ALA A 46 -16.21 -10.74 10.14
N ARG A 47 -16.25 -9.40 10.01
CA ARG A 47 -17.26 -8.58 10.67
C ARG A 47 -18.66 -8.78 10.08
N LEU A 48 -18.77 -8.95 8.76
CA LEU A 48 -20.04 -9.26 8.09
C LEU A 48 -20.59 -10.63 8.50
N GLU A 49 -19.72 -11.62 8.64
CA GLU A 49 -20.06 -12.94 9.18
C GLU A 49 -20.53 -12.82 10.63
N LEU A 50 -19.81 -12.08 11.47
CA LEU A 50 -20.16 -11.86 12.87
C LEU A 50 -21.49 -11.11 13.06
N ILE A 51 -21.83 -10.17 12.16
CA ILE A 51 -23.13 -9.49 12.20
C ILE A 51 -24.26 -10.47 11.83
N GLY A 52 -24.01 -11.36 10.87
CA GLY A 52 -24.98 -12.35 10.40
C GLY A 52 -26.25 -11.68 9.86
N GLU A 53 -27.38 -12.36 10.04
CA GLU A 53 -28.69 -11.82 9.68
C GLU A 53 -29.12 -10.74 10.69
N PRO A 54 -29.35 -9.49 10.24
CA PRO A 54 -29.60 -8.40 11.16
C PRO A 54 -31.02 -8.48 11.74
N ASN A 55 -31.11 -8.56 13.06
CA ASN A 55 -32.37 -8.55 13.82
C ASN A 55 -32.75 -7.18 14.38
N SER A 56 -31.99 -6.13 14.04
CA SER A 56 -32.27 -4.74 14.44
C SER A 56 -31.78 -3.75 13.40
N SER A 57 -32.38 -2.57 13.37
CA SER A 57 -32.00 -1.48 12.45
C SER A 57 -30.54 -1.09 12.59
N HIS A 58 -30.00 -1.11 13.82
CA HIS A 58 -28.59 -0.85 14.08
C HIS A 58 -27.68 -1.90 13.41
N ARG A 59 -27.99 -3.19 13.57
CA ARG A 59 -27.23 -4.26 12.90
C ARG A 59 -27.36 -4.19 11.38
N ALA A 60 -28.54 -3.86 10.87
CA ALA A 60 -28.76 -3.67 9.44
C ALA A 60 -27.90 -2.54 8.87
N ALA A 61 -27.82 -1.40 9.58
CA ALA A 61 -26.96 -0.28 9.21
C ALA A 61 -25.48 -0.67 9.22
N GLN A 62 -25.03 -1.38 10.26
CA GLN A 62 -23.65 -1.90 10.34
C GLN A 62 -23.33 -2.83 9.17
N ARG A 63 -24.22 -3.80 8.87
CA ARG A 63 -24.03 -4.72 7.74
C ARG A 63 -23.90 -3.99 6.42
N LYS A 64 -24.73 -2.96 6.20
CA LYS A 64 -24.68 -2.11 5.01
C LYS A 64 -23.35 -1.33 4.92
N LEU A 65 -22.89 -0.76 6.03
CA LEU A 65 -21.61 -0.05 6.10
C LEU A 65 -20.44 -0.97 5.76
N PHE A 66 -20.35 -2.14 6.39
CA PHE A 66 -19.25 -3.07 6.13
C PHE A 66 -19.26 -3.64 4.71
N HIS A 67 -20.44 -3.81 4.10
CA HIS A 67 -20.53 -4.12 2.66
C HIS A 67 -19.97 -3.01 1.78
N LEU A 68 -20.26 -1.74 2.10
CA LEU A 68 -19.75 -0.60 1.35
C LEU A 68 -18.22 -0.48 1.50
N LEU A 69 -17.71 -0.63 2.72
CA LEU A 69 -16.27 -0.62 3.00
C LEU A 69 -15.56 -1.75 2.24
N HIS A 70 -16.08 -2.97 2.30
CA HIS A 70 -15.54 -4.12 1.56
C HIS A 70 -15.43 -3.84 0.06
N LYS A 71 -16.50 -3.32 -0.57
CA LYS A 71 -16.50 -2.96 -1.99
C LYS A 71 -15.52 -1.84 -2.31
N ALA A 72 -15.46 -0.79 -1.48
CA ALA A 72 -14.57 0.34 -1.69
C ALA A 72 -13.09 -0.08 -1.59
N THR A 73 -12.74 -0.86 -0.58
CA THR A 73 -11.38 -1.39 -0.39
C THR A 73 -10.99 -2.35 -1.50
N ALA A 74 -11.91 -3.19 -1.98
CA ALA A 74 -11.65 -4.08 -3.12
C ALA A 74 -11.30 -3.27 -4.38
N LYS A 75 -11.99 -2.15 -4.63
CA LYS A 75 -11.64 -1.23 -5.71
C LYS A 75 -10.24 -0.62 -5.50
N GLN A 76 -9.92 -0.18 -4.28
CA GLN A 76 -8.58 0.37 -3.97
C GLN A 76 -7.45 -0.64 -4.18
N ILE A 77 -7.68 -1.93 -3.91
CA ILE A 77 -6.73 -3.00 -4.22
C ILE A 77 -6.49 -3.08 -5.72
N LEU A 78 -7.54 -3.08 -6.54
CA LEU A 78 -7.41 -3.13 -8.00
C LEU A 78 -6.63 -1.91 -8.53
N ASP A 79 -6.97 -0.70 -8.06
CA ASP A 79 -6.30 0.54 -8.45
C ASP A 79 -4.82 0.55 -7.99
N THR A 80 -4.50 -0.05 -6.84
CA THR A 80 -3.13 -0.15 -6.32
C THR A 80 -2.31 -1.17 -7.09
N ARG A 81 -2.90 -2.32 -7.44
CA ARG A 81 -2.25 -3.34 -8.29
C ARG A 81 -1.99 -2.80 -9.69
N ARG A 82 -2.94 -2.08 -10.29
CA ARG A 82 -2.77 -1.46 -11.61
C ARG A 82 -1.60 -0.48 -11.64
N ARG A 83 -1.55 0.46 -10.68
CA ARG A 83 -0.44 1.42 -10.55
C ARG A 83 0.91 0.71 -10.34
N HIS A 84 0.94 -0.36 -9.55
CA HIS A 84 2.17 -1.12 -9.36
C HIS A 84 2.63 -1.87 -10.63
N THR A 85 1.70 -2.39 -11.44
CA THR A 85 2.04 -2.99 -12.74
C THR A 85 2.61 -1.95 -13.71
N GLU A 86 2.14 -0.72 -13.66
CA GLU A 86 2.65 0.41 -14.47
C GLU A 86 4.06 0.86 -14.02
N LEU A 87 4.48 0.52 -12.78
CA LEU A 87 5.81 0.81 -12.22
C LEU A 87 6.84 -0.34 -12.42
N ARG A 88 6.48 -1.38 -13.18
CA ARG A 88 7.29 -2.58 -13.39
C ARG A 88 7.78 -2.69 -14.83
#